data_AF-A0AA41UZM6-F1
#
_entry.id   AF-A0AA41UZM6-F1
#
_cell.length_a   1.000
_cell.length_b   1.000
_cell.length_c   1.000
_cell.angle_alpha   90.00
_cell.angle_beta   90.00
_cell.angle_gamma   90.00
#
_symmetry.space_group_name_H-M   'P 1'
#
loop_
_entity.id
_entity.type
_entity.pdbx_description
1 polymer ?
#
loop_
_entity_poly.entity_id
_entity_poly.type
_entity_poly.pdbx_seq_one_letter_code
_entity_poly.pdbx_strand_id
1 'polypeptide(L)'
;MLKVLVHQRRVFYSSKPLNLVVVDNVPLFFNIRDGPYMPTLRLLHQCIIRRYIMKKLQVDRGAIKFVLAGANIMCPGLTSPGGVLDDEVSEETPVKNALAIGFTKMSAKDIMGTEELGYISMVERIERM
;
A
#
# COMPACT_ATOMS: atom_id res chain seq x y z
N MET A 1 26.00 11.40 -9.21
CA MET A 1 25.57 11.43 -10.63
C MET A 1 24.73 10.19 -10.89
N LEU A 2 23.39 10.28 -10.81
CA LEU A 2 22.49 9.21 -11.26
C LEU A 2 21.65 9.75 -12.41
N LYS A 3 21.84 9.19 -13.61
CA LYS A 3 21.03 9.49 -14.80
C LYS A 3 19.69 8.79 -14.63
N VAL A 4 18.64 9.56 -14.40
CA VAL A 4 17.26 9.11 -14.60
C VAL A 4 16.87 9.53 -16.01
N LEU A 5 16.90 8.59 -16.97
CA LEU A 5 16.25 8.78 -18.26
C LEU A 5 14.78 8.40 -18.10
N VAL A 6 13.93 9.38 -17.80
CA VAL A 6 12.48 9.24 -17.89
C VAL A 6 12.02 10.12 -19.04
N HIS A 7 11.81 9.50 -20.20
CA HIS A 7 10.97 10.10 -21.22
C HIS A 7 9.52 9.83 -20.81
N GLN A 8 8.90 10.79 -20.10
CA GLN A 8 7.48 11.20 -20.15
C GLN A 8 7.03 11.90 -18.84
N ARG A 9 7.05 13.24 -18.88
CA ARG A 9 6.17 14.26 -18.25
C ARG A 9 5.74 14.21 -16.76
N ARG A 10 6.14 13.25 -15.92
CA ARG A 10 5.93 13.37 -14.45
C ARG A 10 7.21 13.08 -13.68
N VAL A 11 7.65 14.07 -12.91
CA VAL A 11 8.77 13.95 -11.98
C VAL A 11 8.20 13.57 -10.62
N PHE A 12 8.57 12.39 -10.12
CA PHE A 12 8.21 11.96 -8.78
C PHE A 12 9.31 12.36 -7.81
N TYR A 13 8.96 13.16 -6.80
CA TYR A 13 9.87 13.52 -5.72
C TYR A 13 9.64 12.57 -4.55
N SER A 14 10.69 11.91 -4.10
CA SER A 14 10.67 11.13 -2.86
C SER A 14 11.59 11.78 -1.84
N SER A 15 11.11 11.97 -0.62
CA SER A 15 11.92 12.41 0.52
C SER A 15 12.90 11.34 1.00
N LYS A 16 12.77 10.11 0.49
CA LYS A 16 13.61 8.95 0.82
C LYS A 16 14.22 8.35 -0.46
N PRO A 17 15.41 7.73 -0.38
CA PRO A 17 15.95 6.94 -1.48
C PRO A 17 14.90 5.94 -2.00
N LEU A 18 14.70 5.91 -3.31
CA LEU A 18 13.71 5.09 -3.99
C LEU A 18 14.40 4.32 -5.13
N ASN A 19 14.31 3.00 -5.10
CA ASN A 19 14.76 2.12 -6.17
C ASN A 19 13.54 1.64 -6.97
N LEU A 20 13.64 1.63 -8.29
CA LEU A 20 12.57 1.22 -9.19
C LEU A 20 13.05 0.12 -10.15
N VAL A 21 12.27 -0.94 -10.28
CA VAL A 21 12.48 -1.98 -11.30
C VAL A 21 11.55 -1.65 -12.47
N VAL A 22 12.13 -1.30 -13.60
CA VAL A 22 11.43 -0.88 -14.80
C VAL A 22 11.75 -1.85 -15.94
N VAL A 23 10.70 -2.37 -16.59
CA VAL A 23 10.80 -3.22 -17.78
C VAL A 23 9.94 -2.59 -18.85
N ASP A 24 10.48 -2.41 -20.06
CA ASP A 24 9.79 -1.78 -21.19
C ASP A 24 9.16 -0.41 -20.86
N ASN A 25 9.86 0.42 -20.08
CA ASN A 25 9.38 1.70 -19.56
C ASN A 25 8.16 1.61 -18.63
N VAL A 26 7.83 0.42 -18.13
CA VAL A 26 6.77 0.20 -17.14
C VAL A 26 7.39 -0.09 -15.78
N PRO A 27 7.13 0.73 -14.74
CA PRO A 27 7.58 0.43 -13.38
C PRO A 27 6.77 -0.72 -12.80
N LEU A 28 7.45 -1.82 -12.47
CA LEU A 28 6.84 -3.05 -11.96
C LEU A 28 6.97 -3.16 -10.45
N PHE A 29 8.15 -2.82 -9.91
CA PHE A 29 8.42 -2.87 -8.48
C PHE A 29 9.12 -1.61 -8.00
N PHE A 30 8.91 -1.27 -6.74
CA PHE A 30 9.58 -0.18 -6.06
C PHE A 30 10.12 -0.64 -4.71
N ASN A 31 11.12 0.08 -4.23
CA ASN A 31 11.72 -0.18 -2.95
C ASN A 31 12.12 1.15 -2.31
N ILE A 32 11.73 1.35 -1.05
CA ILE A 32 12.01 2.59 -0.31
C ILE A 32 13.14 2.29 0.67
N ARG A 33 14.25 3.02 0.56
CA ARG A 33 15.50 2.78 1.31
C ARG A 33 16.03 1.36 1.07
N ASP A 34 16.08 0.56 2.13
CA ASP A 34 16.54 -0.83 2.13
C ASP A 34 15.40 -1.80 2.50
N GLY A 35 14.15 -1.37 2.28
CA GLY A 35 12.98 -2.20 2.54
C GLY A 35 12.88 -3.41 1.60
N PRO A 36 11.79 -4.17 1.67
CA PRO A 36 11.48 -5.16 0.64
C PRO A 36 11.06 -4.48 -0.68
N TYR A 37 11.21 -5.19 -1.80
CA TYR A 37 10.61 -4.77 -3.06
C TYR A 37 9.10 -5.00 -3.02
N MET A 38 8.35 -3.96 -3.37
CA MET A 38 6.90 -3.97 -3.43
C MET A 38 6.44 -3.85 -4.89
N PRO A 39 5.44 -4.61 -5.32
CA PRO A 39 4.85 -4.45 -6.65
C PRO A 39 4.11 -3.11 -6.73
N THR A 40 4.06 -2.50 -7.91
CA THR A 40 3.23 -1.30 -8.11
C THR A 40 1.74 -1.63 -8.11
N LEU A 41 0.88 -0.67 -7.77
CA LEU A 41 -0.58 -0.83 -7.85
C LEU A 41 -1.01 -1.19 -9.28
N ARG A 42 -0.36 -0.60 -10.28
CA ARG A 42 -0.60 -0.91 -11.70
C ARG A 42 -0.37 -2.40 -11.98
N LEU A 43 0.75 -2.96 -11.50
CA LEU A 43 1.04 -4.38 -11.64
C LEU A 43 -0.02 -5.24 -10.94
N LEU A 44 -0.39 -4.88 -9.71
CA LEU A 44 -1.41 -5.61 -8.94
C LEU A 44 -2.81 -5.57 -9.55
N HIS A 45 -3.15 -4.53 -10.33
CA HIS A 45 -4.43 -4.43 -11.04
C HIS A 45 -4.44 -5.24 -12.34
N GLN A 46 -3.29 -5.40 -12.99
CA GLN A 46 -3.16 -6.18 -14.22
C GLN A 46 -3.02 -7.68 -13.96
N CYS A 47 -2.41 -8.08 -12.85
CA CYS A 47 -2.14 -9.49 -12.56
C CYS A 47 -3.30 -10.20 -11.86
N ILE A 48 -3.76 -11.30 -12.46
CA ILE A 48 -4.73 -12.24 -11.87
C ILE A 48 -4.19 -12.89 -10.59
N ILE A 49 -2.85 -13.02 -10.47
CA ILE A 49 -2.16 -13.67 -9.34
C ILE A 49 -2.10 -12.79 -8.07
N ARG A 50 -2.63 -11.55 -8.08
CA ARG A 50 -2.53 -10.60 -6.94
C ARG A 50 -3.02 -11.17 -5.60
N ARG A 51 -3.88 -12.20 -5.61
CA ARG A 51 -4.41 -12.85 -4.39
C ARG A 51 -3.37 -13.73 -3.68
N TYR A 52 -2.35 -14.21 -4.39
CA TYR A 52 -1.28 -15.02 -3.84
C TYR A 52 -0.06 -14.20 -3.39
N ILE A 53 0.13 -12.99 -3.94
CA ILE A 53 1.32 -12.16 -3.68
C ILE A 53 1.16 -11.33 -2.40
N MET A 54 -0.05 -10.83 -2.11
CA MET A 54 -0.29 -9.94 -0.97
C MET A 54 -1.66 -10.16 -0.35
N LYS A 55 -1.69 -10.10 0.99
CA LYS A 55 -2.91 -10.19 1.79
C LYS A 55 -3.84 -9.01 1.50
N LYS A 56 -5.14 -9.28 1.40
CA LYS A 56 -6.16 -8.29 1.03
C LYS A 56 -6.65 -7.57 2.28
N LEU A 57 -6.79 -6.26 2.14
CA LEU A 57 -7.42 -5.36 3.08
C LEU A 57 -8.66 -4.73 2.43
N GLN A 58 -9.72 -4.55 3.21
CA GLN A 58 -10.89 -3.76 2.85
C GLN A 58 -11.14 -2.71 3.92
N VAL A 59 -11.43 -1.50 3.47
CA VAL A 59 -11.77 -0.38 4.35
C VAL A 59 -13.23 -0.03 4.24
N ASP A 60 -13.75 0.56 5.31
CA ASP A 60 -15.06 1.16 5.31
C ASP A 60 -15.22 2.26 4.24
N ARG A 61 -16.48 2.47 3.80
CA ARG A 61 -16.82 3.53 2.85
C ARG A 61 -16.41 4.92 3.36
N GLY A 62 -16.52 5.18 4.67
CA GLY A 62 -16.13 6.46 5.27
C GLY A 62 -14.63 6.74 5.17
N ALA A 63 -13.80 5.69 5.16
CA ALA A 63 -12.35 5.78 5.13
C ALA A 63 -11.77 6.02 3.73
N ILE A 64 -12.48 5.63 2.66
CA ILE A 64 -12.02 5.72 1.27
C ILE A 64 -11.53 7.13 0.90
N LYS A 65 -12.28 8.17 1.28
CA LYS A 65 -11.92 9.56 0.96
C LYS A 65 -10.58 9.98 1.57
N PHE A 66 -10.28 9.48 2.78
CA PHE A 66 -9.05 9.79 3.49
C PHE A 66 -7.87 9.01 2.92
N VAL A 67 -8.08 7.74 2.55
CA VAL A 67 -7.05 6.94 1.86
C VAL A 67 -6.65 7.60 0.54
N LEU A 68 -7.62 8.05 -0.27
CA LEU A 68 -7.36 8.80 -1.50
C LEU A 68 -6.70 10.17 -1.26
N ALA A 69 -6.88 10.76 -0.08
CA ALA A 69 -6.23 12.01 0.32
C ALA A 69 -4.80 11.81 0.84
N GLY A 70 -4.29 10.57 0.87
CA GLY A 70 -2.94 10.28 1.36
C GLY A 70 -2.86 9.88 2.84
N ALA A 71 -3.99 9.72 3.54
CA ALA A 71 -3.97 9.30 4.93
C ALA A 71 -3.53 7.83 5.08
N ASN A 72 -3.09 7.48 6.30
CA ASN A 72 -2.97 6.08 6.73
C ASN A 72 -4.36 5.54 7.08
N ILE A 73 -4.51 4.21 7.13
CA ILE A 73 -5.77 3.60 7.57
C ILE A 73 -5.68 3.35 9.07
N MET A 74 -6.61 3.93 9.83
CA MET A 74 -6.72 3.72 11.28
C MET A 74 -7.61 2.51 11.57
N CYS A 75 -7.42 1.86 12.74
CA CYS A 75 -8.21 0.69 13.18
C CYS A 75 -9.73 0.84 13.01
N PRO A 76 -10.39 1.96 13.35
CA PRO A 76 -11.84 2.11 13.18
C PRO A 76 -12.32 1.95 11.72
N GLY A 77 -11.45 2.21 10.74
CA GLY A 77 -11.76 1.99 9.33
C GLY A 77 -11.70 0.52 8.89
N LEU A 78 -11.20 -0.36 9.77
CA LEU A 78 -11.02 -1.80 9.57
C LEU A 78 -11.94 -2.65 10.44
N THR A 79 -12.28 -2.16 11.64
CA THR A 79 -13.19 -2.84 12.57
C THR A 79 -14.67 -2.53 12.32
N SER A 80 -14.99 -1.64 11.37
CA SER A 80 -16.37 -1.37 10.97
C SER A 80 -16.99 -2.60 10.25
N PRO A 81 -18.32 -2.68 10.13
CA PRO A 81 -18.99 -3.76 9.39
C PRO A 81 -18.55 -3.89 7.92
N GLY A 82 -18.00 -2.84 7.32
CA GLY A 82 -17.50 -2.82 5.95
C GLY A 82 -15.99 -3.11 5.83
N GLY A 83 -15.27 -3.08 6.95
CA GLY A 83 -13.84 -3.37 7.04
C GLY A 83 -13.59 -4.88 7.06
N VAL A 84 -12.53 -5.32 6.36
CA VAL A 84 -12.12 -6.73 6.34
C VAL A 84 -10.60 -6.78 6.34
N LEU A 85 -10.05 -7.53 7.29
CA LEU A 85 -8.65 -7.87 7.39
C LEU A 85 -8.54 -9.39 7.59
N ASP A 86 -7.49 -9.99 7.04
CA ASP A 86 -7.20 -11.41 7.24
C ASP A 86 -6.54 -11.62 8.62
N ASP A 87 -7.11 -12.50 9.45
CA ASP A 87 -6.70 -12.74 10.84
C ASP A 87 -5.27 -13.29 10.97
N GLU A 88 -4.72 -13.84 9.89
CA GLU A 88 -3.34 -14.38 9.84
C GLU A 88 -2.27 -13.31 9.61
N VAL A 89 -2.66 -12.04 9.45
CA VAL A 89 -1.71 -10.96 9.15
C VAL A 89 -0.94 -10.58 10.43
N SER A 90 0.37 -10.79 10.42
CA SER A 90 1.27 -10.35 11.49
C SER A 90 1.63 -8.86 11.35
N GLU A 91 2.31 -8.31 12.35
CA GLU A 91 2.92 -6.99 12.27
C GLU A 91 3.95 -6.91 11.11
N GLU A 92 4.16 -5.71 10.58
CA GLU A 92 5.05 -5.38 9.44
C GLU A 92 4.77 -6.21 8.17
N THR A 93 3.55 -6.71 8.00
CA THR A 93 3.15 -7.48 6.83
C THR A 93 2.66 -6.56 5.72
N PRO A 94 3.10 -6.75 4.47
CA PRO A 94 2.60 -6.00 3.33
C PRO A 94 1.16 -6.40 2.99
N VAL A 95 0.27 -5.43 2.96
CA VAL A 95 -1.15 -5.57 2.67
C VAL A 95 -1.58 -4.62 1.55
N LYS A 96 -2.65 -4.99 0.84
CA LYS A 96 -3.19 -4.16 -0.25
C LYS A 96 -4.70 -4.06 -0.21
N ASN A 97 -5.20 -2.91 -0.65
CA ASN A 97 -6.58 -2.78 -1.11
C ASN A 97 -6.60 -2.35 -2.58
N ALA A 98 -7.76 -1.96 -3.11
CA ALA A 98 -7.84 -1.49 -4.50
C ALA A 98 -7.12 -0.16 -4.74
N LEU A 99 -6.98 0.66 -3.70
CA LEU A 99 -6.55 2.05 -3.76
C LEU A 99 -5.11 2.27 -3.30
N ALA A 100 -4.54 1.33 -2.55
CA ALA A 100 -3.30 1.54 -1.82
C ALA A 100 -2.61 0.23 -1.42
N ILE A 101 -1.30 0.33 -1.21
CA ILE A 101 -0.42 -0.69 -0.63
C ILE A 101 0.19 -0.13 0.65
N GLY A 102 0.29 -0.95 1.69
CA GLY A 102 0.82 -0.54 2.98
C GLY A 102 1.38 -1.69 3.79
N PHE A 103 1.88 -1.36 4.98
CA PHE A 103 2.36 -2.31 5.99
C PHE A 103 1.51 -2.19 7.24
N THR A 104 1.16 -3.33 7.82
CA THR A 104 0.55 -3.36 9.15
C THR A 104 1.56 -2.90 10.20
N LYS A 105 1.13 -2.08 11.17
CA LYS A 105 1.94 -1.68 12.34
C LYS A 105 1.59 -2.44 13.62
N MET A 106 0.72 -3.44 13.49
CA MET A 106 0.33 -4.38 14.53
C MET A 106 -0.31 -5.61 13.87
N SER A 107 -0.50 -6.69 14.62
CA SER A 107 -1.15 -7.90 14.09
C SER A 107 -2.64 -7.67 13.84
N ALA A 108 -3.26 -8.47 12.97
CA ALA A 108 -4.70 -8.41 12.72
C ALA A 108 -5.51 -8.64 14.00
N LYS A 109 -5.05 -9.53 14.88
CA LYS A 109 -5.70 -9.80 16.16
C LYS A 109 -5.73 -8.56 17.05
N ASP A 110 -4.64 -7.81 17.07
CA ASP A 110 -4.56 -6.58 17.86
C ASP A 110 -5.41 -5.47 17.22
N ILE A 111 -5.41 -5.35 15.88
CA ILE A 111 -6.26 -4.38 15.16
C ILE A 111 -7.74 -4.61 15.46
N MET A 112 -8.17 -5.88 15.53
CA MET A 112 -9.55 -6.24 15.78
C MET A 112 -9.94 -6.18 17.26
N GLY A 113 -8.98 -6.36 18.17
CA GLY A 113 -9.20 -6.38 19.62
C GLY A 113 -9.00 -5.05 20.34
N THR A 114 -8.43 -4.03 19.69
CA THR A 114 -8.09 -2.75 20.33
C THR A 114 -8.94 -1.58 19.84
N GLU A 115 -9.25 -0.64 20.76
CA GLU A 115 -9.82 0.69 20.44
C GLU A 115 -8.74 1.77 20.28
N GLU A 116 -7.46 1.43 20.50
CA GLU A 116 -6.33 2.37 20.45
C GLU A 116 -5.66 2.47 19.07
N LEU A 117 -4.78 3.49 18.94
CA LEU A 117 -4.13 4.13 17.78
C LEU A 117 -3.35 3.26 16.76
N GLY A 118 -3.75 2.01 16.55
CA GLY A 118 -3.21 1.18 15.48
C GLY A 118 -3.54 1.73 14.10
N TYR A 119 -2.60 1.58 13.16
CA TYR A 119 -2.81 1.97 11.78
C TYR A 119 -2.01 1.11 10.80
N ILE A 120 -2.45 1.12 9.55
CA ILE A 120 -1.71 0.57 8.42
C ILE A 120 -1.01 1.74 7.73
N SER A 121 0.33 1.69 7.71
CA SER A 121 1.16 2.69 7.07
C SER A 121 1.11 2.50 5.56
N MET A 122 0.59 3.48 4.84
CA MET A 122 0.38 3.39 3.41
C MET A 122 1.57 3.96 2.63
N VAL A 123 2.10 3.17 1.70
CA VAL A 123 3.36 3.43 0.98
C VAL A 123 3.16 3.74 -0.50
N GLU A 124 2.12 3.21 -1.13
CA GLU A 124 1.69 3.57 -2.49
C GLU A 124 0.17 3.73 -2.50
N ARG A 125 -0.34 4.70 -3.27
CA ARG A 125 -1.77 4.99 -3.39
C ARG A 125 -2.10 5.37 -4.83
N ILE A 126 -3.33 5.14 -5.26
CA ILE A 126 -3.87 5.75 -6.47
C ILE A 126 -3.93 7.26 -6.23
N GLU A 127 -3.17 8.02 -7.01
CA GLU A 127 -3.41 9.45 -7.14
C GLU A 127 -4.73 9.64 -7.87
N ARG A 128 -5.60 10.52 -7.35
CA ARG A 128 -6.78 10.95 -8.11
C ARG A 128 -6.32 11.44 -9.48
N MET A 129 -6.87 10.83 -10.53
CA MET A 129 -6.76 11.35 -11.90
C MET A 129 -7.33 12.76 -11.98
#